data_AF-A0A6A0HDD7-F1
#
_entry.id   AF-A0A6A0HDD7-F1
#
_cell.length_a   1.000
_cell.length_b   1.000
_cell.length_c   1.000
_cell.angle_alpha   90.00
_cell.angle_beta   90.00
_cell.angle_gamma   90.00
#
_symmetry.space_group_name_H-M   'P 1'
#
loop_
_entity.id
_entity.type
_entity.pdbx_description
1 polymer ?
#
loop_
_entity_poly.entity_id
_entity_poly.type
_entity_poly.pdbx_seq_one_letter_code
_entity_poly.pdbx_strand_id
1 'polypeptide(L)' 'MHIAGTRFVYLSGTDETLRGKKNTVGVHVAKTKTAIIIGVYEEPIQPGQCAVTVESLADYLRGVNY' A
#
# COMPACT_ATOMS: atom_id res chain seq x y z
N MET A 1 2.33 4.75 -11.74
CA MET A 1 1.69 5.36 -10.56
C MET A 1 2.60 6.46 -10.01
N HIS A 2 2.09 7.64 -9.70
CA HIS A 2 2.88 8.72 -9.08
C HIS A 2 2.36 8.97 -7.66
N ILE A 3 3.23 8.78 -6.67
CA ILE A 3 2.93 9.01 -5.25
C ILE A 3 4.03 9.89 -4.69
N ALA A 4 3.67 10.99 -4.02
CA ALA A 4 4.60 11.94 -3.41
C ALA A 4 5.74 12.37 -4.37
N GLY A 5 5.41 12.68 -5.63
CA GLY A 5 6.39 13.08 -6.65
C GLY A 5 7.27 11.94 -7.20
N THR A 6 7.12 10.71 -6.70
CA THR A 6 7.89 9.56 -7.13
C THR A 6 7.08 8.66 -8.07
N ARG A 7 7.65 8.33 -9.23
CA ARG A 7 7.08 7.37 -10.17
C ARG A 7 7.40 5.94 -9.72
N PHE A 8 6.36 5.18 -9.39
CA PHE A 8 6.41 3.74 -9.13
C PHE A 8 5.90 2.95 -10.33
N VAL A 9 6.59 1.85 -10.62
CA VAL A 9 6.14 0.82 -11.56
C VAL A 9 5.03 0.02 -10.88
N TYR A 10 3.91 -0.11 -11.57
CA TYR A 10 2.79 -0.94 -11.11
C TYR A 10 3.19 -2.41 -11.16
N LEU A 11 2.95 -3.15 -10.09
CA LEU A 11 3.24 -4.58 -10.00
C LEU A 11 1.96 -5.41 -10.09
N SER A 12 1.00 -5.11 -9.22
CA SER A 12 -0.28 -5.82 -9.17
C SER A 12 -1.31 -4.99 -8.42
N GLY A 13 -2.58 -5.33 -8.58
CA GLY A 13 -3.68 -4.66 -7.92
C GLY A 13 -4.98 -5.43 -8.07
N THR A 14 -5.82 -5.31 -7.05
CA THR A 14 -7.22 -5.75 -7.00
C THR A 14 -8.10 -4.51 -6.77
N ASP A 15 -9.42 -4.66 -6.60
CA ASP A 15 -10.27 -3.51 -6.24
C ASP A 15 -9.87 -2.91 -4.88
N GLU A 16 -9.32 -3.72 -3.99
CA GLU A 16 -9.03 -3.35 -2.61
C GLU A 16 -7.57 -2.95 -2.36
N THR A 17 -6.63 -3.39 -3.20
CA THR A 17 -5.20 -3.17 -2.98
C THR A 17 -4.47 -2.85 -4.27
N LEU A 18 -3.38 -2.09 -4.17
CA LEU A 18 -2.49 -1.80 -5.29
C LEU A 18 -1.03 -1.78 -4.82
N ARG A 19 -0.16 -2.42 -5.60
CA ARG A 19 1.25 -2.60 -5.29
C ARG A 19 2.10 -1.96 -6.37
N GLY A 20 3.10 -1.21 -5.95
CA GLY A 20 4.08 -0.59 -6.83
C GLY A 20 5.50 -0.69 -6.29
N LYS A 21 6.49 -0.55 -7.18
CA LYS A 21 7.91 -0.61 -6.83
C LYS A 21 8.74 0.33 -7.68
N LYS A 22 9.83 0.84 -7.10
CA LYS A 22 10.89 1.61 -7.74
C LYS A 22 12.22 1.20 -7.10
N ASN A 23 13.02 0.42 -7.82
CA ASN A 23 14.29 -0.12 -7.31
C ASN A 23 14.08 -0.89 -5.99
N THR A 24 14.73 -0.49 -4.90
CA THR A 24 14.61 -1.10 -3.56
C THR A 24 13.42 -0.56 -2.76
N VAL A 25 12.85 0.59 -3.17
CA VAL A 25 11.69 1.21 -2.54
C VAL A 25 10.41 0.64 -3.15
N GLY A 26 9.41 0.35 -2.33
CA GLY A 26 8.10 -0.02 -2.82
C GLY A 26 6.98 0.64 -2.07
N VAL A 27 5.78 0.44 -2.59
CA VAL A 27 4.57 1.05 -2.06
C VAL A 27 3.43 0.05 -2.12
N HIS A 28 2.68 0.01 -1.04
CA HIS A 28 1.49 -0.77 -0.87
C HIS A 28 0.33 0.16 -0.55
N VAL A 29 -0.73 0.08 -1.34
CA VAL A 29 -1.92 0.91 -1.20
C VAL A 29 -3.10 0.00 -0.89
N ALA A 30 -3.88 0.35 0.12
CA ALA A 30 -5.10 -0.35 0.48
C ALA A 30 -6.28 0.62 0.54
N LYS A 31 -7.39 0.27 -0.12
CA LYS A 31 -8.63 1.03 -0.17
C LYS A 31 -9.52 0.63 1.01
N THR A 32 -10.02 1.59 1.77
CA THR A 32 -11.07 1.39 2.79
C THR A 32 -12.40 1.95 2.24
N LYS A 33 -13.46 2.03 3.06
CA LYS A 33 -14.76 2.52 2.56
C LYS A 33 -14.74 4.01 2.24
N THR A 34 -13.97 4.79 3.01
CA THR A 34 -13.94 6.26 2.99
C THR A 34 -12.53 6.84 2.88
N ALA A 35 -11.49 6.01 3.00
CA ALA A 35 -10.09 6.43 2.97
C ALA A 35 -9.22 5.52 2.09
N ILE A 36 -8.00 5.97 1.82
CA ILE A 36 -6.97 5.21 1.12
C ILE A 36 -5.72 5.24 1.98
N ILE A 37 -5.22 4.06 2.34
CA ILE A 37 -3.98 3.91 3.08
C ILE A 37 -2.85 3.70 2.08
N ILE A 38 -1.76 4.46 2.24
CA ILE A 38 -0.56 4.36 1.40
C ILE A 38 0.63 4.09 2.31
N GLY A 39 1.17 2.88 2.26
CA GLY A 39 2.42 2.52 2.92
C GLY A 39 3.57 2.49 1.93
N VAL A 40 4.59 3.32 2.14
CA VAL A 40 5.85 3.28 1.40
C VAL A 40 6.87 2.56 2.28
N TYR A 41 7.63 1.65 1.69
CA TYR A 41 8.70 0.91 2.37
C TYR A 41 10.00 1.03 1.61
N GLU A 42 11.11 1.00 2.35
CA GLU A 42 12.48 0.99 1.85
C GLU A 42 13.30 -0.06 2.61
N GLU A 43 14.51 -0.35 2.15
CA GLU A 43 15.39 -1.28 2.85
C GLU A 43 15.67 -0.81 4.29
N PRO A 44 15.63 -1.72 5.29
CA PRO A 44 15.60 -3.18 5.17
C PRO A 44 14.20 -3.82 5.21
N ILE A 45 13.12 -3.04 5.11
CA ILE A 45 11.74 -3.54 5.25
C ILE A 45 11.37 -4.39 4.04
N GLN A 46 10.92 -5.62 4.31
CA GLN A 46 10.48 -6.50 3.24
C GLN A 46 9.08 -6.10 2.73
N PRO A 47 8.80 -6.25 1.43
CA PRO A 47 7.49 -5.95 0.84
C PRO A 47 6.32 -6.63 1.57
N GLY A 48 6.51 -7.86 2.01
CA GLY A 48 5.48 -8.62 2.73
C GLY A 48 5.15 -8.04 4.11
N GLN A 49 6.14 -7.53 4.83
CA GLN A 49 5.92 -6.89 6.13
C GLN A 49 5.10 -5.61 5.97
N CYS A 50 5.45 -4.76 5.01
CA CYS A 50 4.68 -3.54 4.73
C CYS A 50 3.25 -3.86 4.29
N ALA A 51 3.06 -4.85 3.41
CA ALA A 51 1.74 -5.29 2.99
C ALA A 51 0.87 -5.72 4.18
N VAL A 52 1.39 -6.59 5.05
CA VAL A 52 0.64 -7.06 6.24
C VAL A 52 0.23 -5.90 7.14
N THR A 53 1.11 -4.95 7.41
CA THR A 53 0.79 -3.80 8.27
C THR A 53 -0.27 -2.89 7.64
N VAL A 54 -0.15 -2.59 6.34
CA VAL A 54 -1.10 -1.71 5.63
C VAL A 54 -2.47 -2.38 5.49
N GLU A 55 -2.50 -3.66 5.12
CA GLU A 55 -3.75 -4.43 4.98
C GLU A 55 -4.44 -4.60 6.33
N SER A 56 -3.70 -4.90 7.41
CA SER A 56 -4.29 -5.03 8.77
C SER A 56 -4.94 -3.73 9.26
N LEU A 57 -4.32 -2.59 8.98
CA LEU A 57 -4.91 -1.29 9.31
C LEU A 57 -6.13 -0.99 8.43
N ALA A 58 -6.08 -1.34 7.15
CA ALA A 58 -7.23 -1.18 6.25
C ALA A 58 -8.42 -2.03 6.69
N ASP A 59 -8.19 -3.28 7.08
CA ASP A 59 -9.22 -4.19 7.58
C ASP A 59 -9.87 -3.66 8.86
N TYR A 60 -9.06 -3.14 9.79
CA TYR A 60 -9.58 -2.48 10.98
C TYR A 60 -10.49 -1.30 10.63
N LEU A 61 -10.04 -0.40 9.74
CA LEU A 61 -10.85 0.75 9.30
C LEU A 61 -12.14 0.33 8.60
N ARG A 62 -12.10 -0.65 7.70
CA ARG A 62 -13.30 -1.20 7.05
C ARG A 62 -14.30 -1.76 8.07
N GLY A 63 -13.78 -2.41 9.13
CA GLY A 63 -14.56 -2.96 10.24
C GLY A 63 -15.27 -1.88 11.07
N VAL A 64 -14.64 -0.71 11.24
CA VAL A 64 -15.27 0.46 11.90
C VAL A 64 -16.01 1.39 10.94
N ASN A 65 -16.31 0.91 9.72
CA ASN A 65 -17.01 1.63 8.64
C ASN A 65 -16.28 2.85 8.06
N TYR A 66 -14.95 2.87 8.14
CA TYR A 66 -14.07 3.82 7.47
C TYR A 66 -13.45 3.26 6.19
#